data_AF-A0A255QYJ3-F1
#
_entry.id   AF-A0A255QYJ3-F1
#
_cell.length_a   1.000
_cell.length_b   1.000
_cell.length_c   1.000
_cell.angle_alpha   90.00
_cell.angle_beta   90.00
_cell.angle_gamma   90.00
#
_symmetry.space_group_name_H-M   'P 1'
#
loop_
_entity.id
_entity.type
_entity.pdbx_description
1 polymer ?
#
loop_
_entity_poly.entity_id
_entity_poly.type
_entity_poly.pdbx_seq_one_letter_code
_entity_poly.pdbx_strand_id
1 'polypeptide(L)'
;MPQRDSMIGTLLAATVLCVVCSAVVSVAAVGLREKQEQNKVLDRQKNILDATGLARGEYGLPAAELSKEQIDELSSWISEKLVDLETGEYVTDMDPAKYDPREAAEKPDTSVAITDVKYDPGVDRREKIAKVYLVKKPGSEGEFQQVVLPVYGKGLWSTLYGFLALRSDLETIQGLTFYQHAETPGLGGEVDNPAWKAQWEGQKLYDEAGEPAAIVAKGPAPSGSMYAVDGLSGATITSRGVTTLLRYWSSDDGYGKFIKNLNEQHAAKSGS
;
A
#
# COMPACT_ATOMS: atom_id res chain seq x y z
N MET A 1 -60.01 -6.90 -8.22
CA MET A 1 -58.54 -6.93 -8.04
C MET A 1 -57.93 -6.44 -9.35
N PRO A 2 -57.19 -5.31 -9.36
CA PRO A 2 -56.57 -4.83 -10.59
C PRO A 2 -55.52 -5.86 -11.03
N GLN A 3 -55.47 -6.18 -12.33
CA GLN A 3 -54.51 -7.14 -12.87
C GLN A 3 -53.09 -6.70 -12.52
N ARG A 4 -52.37 -7.57 -11.79
CA ARG A 4 -50.98 -7.36 -11.37
C ARG A 4 -50.01 -7.22 -12.57
N ASP A 5 -50.41 -7.72 -13.74
CA ASP A 5 -49.66 -7.65 -15.00
C ASP A 5 -50.21 -6.57 -15.95
N SER A 6 -50.26 -5.31 -15.47
CA SER A 6 -50.56 -4.16 -16.35
C SER A 6 -49.31 -3.29 -16.48
N MET A 7 -49.06 -2.77 -17.69
CA MET A 7 -47.89 -1.93 -17.99
C MET A 7 -47.76 -0.73 -17.02
N ILE A 8 -48.89 -0.15 -16.60
CA ILE A 8 -48.96 0.93 -15.61
C ILE A 8 -48.56 0.44 -14.20
N GLY A 9 -49.02 -0.74 -13.79
CA GLY A 9 -48.65 -1.34 -12.51
C GLY A 9 -47.15 -1.64 -12.41
N THR A 10 -46.56 -2.18 -13.49
CA THR A 10 -45.12 -2.40 -13.57
C THR A 10 -44.33 -1.10 -13.53
N LEU A 11 -44.76 -0.06 -14.27
CA LEU A 11 -44.10 1.25 -14.29
C LEU A 11 -44.14 1.93 -12.91
N LEU A 12 -45.28 1.85 -12.21
CA LEU A 12 -45.43 2.40 -10.86
C LEU A 12 -44.58 1.65 -9.84
N ALA A 13 -44.58 0.32 -9.88
CA ALA A 13 -43.74 -0.50 -8.99
C ALA A 13 -42.26 -0.23 -9.20
N ALA A 14 -41.80 -0.14 -10.46
CA ALA A 14 -40.43 0.22 -10.80
C ALA A 14 -40.07 1.63 -10.31
N THR A 15 -40.97 2.61 -10.50
CA THR A 15 -40.74 3.99 -10.03
C THR A 15 -40.60 4.06 -8.52
N VAL A 16 -41.51 3.41 -7.78
CA VAL A 16 -41.45 3.36 -6.31
C VAL A 16 -40.17 2.68 -5.84
N LEU A 17 -39.81 1.55 -6.45
CA LEU A 17 -38.57 0.84 -6.14
C LEU A 17 -37.35 1.72 -6.39
N CYS A 18 -37.27 2.39 -7.54
CA CYS A 18 -36.18 3.31 -7.88
C CYS A 18 -36.06 4.44 -6.86
N VAL A 19 -37.17 5.09 -6.49
CA VAL A 19 -37.17 6.19 -5.51
C VAL A 19 -36.72 5.71 -4.14
N VAL A 20 -37.22 4.56 -3.68
CA VAL A 20 -36.84 3.97 -2.39
C VAL A 20 -35.35 3.58 -2.40
N CYS A 21 -34.87 2.90 -3.44
CA CYS A 21 -33.47 2.52 -3.56
C CYS A 21 -32.55 3.75 -3.62
N SER A 22 -32.89 4.78 -4.41
CA SER A 22 -32.07 5.99 -4.50
C SER A 22 -32.04 6.75 -3.18
N ALA A 23 -33.16 6.81 -2.45
CA ALA A 23 -33.22 7.46 -1.15
C ALA A 23 -32.34 6.72 -0.12
N VAL A 24 -32.44 5.38 -0.05
CA VAL A 24 -31.63 4.57 0.85
C VAL A 24 -30.13 4.71 0.55
N VAL A 25 -29.73 4.61 -0.74
CA VAL A 25 -28.33 4.78 -1.14
C VAL A 25 -27.83 6.18 -0.83
N SER A 26 -28.61 7.22 -1.11
CA SER A 26 -28.21 8.61 -0.83
C SER A 26 -28.04 8.87 0.67
N VAL A 27 -28.97 8.41 1.51
CA VAL A 27 -28.89 8.59 2.96
C VAL A 27 -27.68 7.85 3.52
N ALA A 28 -27.44 6.61 3.08
CA ALA A 28 -26.28 5.85 3.50
C ALA A 28 -24.96 6.50 3.04
N ALA A 29 -24.87 6.89 1.76
CA ALA A 29 -23.67 7.47 1.19
C ALA A 29 -23.30 8.81 1.81
N VAL A 30 -24.26 9.74 1.97
CA VAL A 30 -23.98 11.07 2.52
C VAL A 30 -23.84 11.02 4.05
N GLY A 31 -24.72 10.28 4.73
CA GLY A 31 -24.74 10.23 6.20
C GLY A 31 -23.55 9.49 6.81
N LEU A 32 -22.95 8.53 6.11
CA LEU A 32 -21.78 7.80 6.61
C LEU A 32 -20.45 8.29 6.03
N ARG A 33 -20.45 9.22 5.07
CA ARG A 33 -19.24 9.63 4.35
C ARG A 33 -18.12 10.05 5.28
N GLU A 34 -18.39 10.97 6.20
CA GLU A 34 -17.37 11.49 7.13
C GLU A 34 -16.77 10.38 7.99
N LYS A 35 -17.62 9.46 8.49
CA LYS A 35 -17.15 8.30 9.27
C LYS A 35 -16.32 7.34 8.43
N GLN A 36 -16.70 7.11 7.18
CA GLN A 36 -15.93 6.28 6.26
C GLN A 36 -14.56 6.90 5.95
N GLU A 37 -14.51 8.21 5.72
CA GLU A 37 -13.25 8.94 5.49
C GLU A 37 -12.33 8.88 6.72
N GLN A 38 -12.86 9.11 7.93
CA GLN A 38 -12.10 8.96 9.17
C GLN A 38 -11.59 7.53 9.39
N ASN A 39 -12.42 6.52 9.12
CA ASN A 39 -12.02 5.12 9.24
C ASN A 39 -10.94 4.75 8.22
N LYS A 40 -10.99 5.27 6.98
CA LYS A 40 -9.94 5.07 5.97
C LYS A 40 -8.61 5.68 6.41
N VAL A 41 -8.65 6.87 7.01
CA VAL A 41 -7.44 7.52 7.55
C VAL A 41 -6.85 6.69 8.68
N LEU A 42 -7.69 6.28 9.64
CA LEU A 42 -7.27 5.46 10.78
C LEU A 42 -6.72 4.10 10.34
N ASP A 43 -7.40 3.43 9.41
CA ASP A 43 -6.96 2.15 8.86
C ASP A 43 -5.60 2.27 8.16
N ARG A 44 -5.41 3.33 7.37
CA ARG A 44 -4.11 3.64 6.76
C ARG A 44 -3.03 3.87 7.81
N GLN A 45 -3.29 4.66 8.84
CA GLN A 45 -2.33 4.89 9.93
C GLN A 45 -1.94 3.56 10.59
N LYS A 46 -2.92 2.74 10.97
CA LYS A 46 -2.68 1.41 11.55
C LYS A 46 -1.80 0.54 10.66
N ASN A 47 -2.09 0.49 9.36
CA ASN A 47 -1.31 -0.30 8.42
C ASN A 47 0.13 0.22 8.25
N ILE A 48 0.34 1.54 8.25
CA ILE A 48 1.71 2.10 8.27
C ILE A 48 2.43 1.70 9.57
N LEU A 49 1.75 1.78 10.72
CA LEU A 49 2.32 1.38 12.01
C LEU A 49 2.65 -0.13 12.08
N ASP A 50 1.82 -0.98 11.47
CA ASP A 50 2.09 -2.42 11.38
C ASP A 50 3.26 -2.71 10.43
N ALA A 51 3.34 -2.06 9.26
CA ALA A 51 4.44 -2.24 8.31
C ALA A 51 5.79 -1.81 8.90
N THR A 52 5.79 -0.75 9.70
CA THR A 52 7.00 -0.19 10.34
C THR A 52 7.40 -0.93 11.62
N GLY A 53 6.52 -1.78 12.15
CA GLY A 53 6.71 -2.45 13.43
C GLY A 53 6.63 -1.53 14.65
N LEU A 54 6.30 -0.24 14.48
CA LEU A 54 6.28 0.75 15.57
C LEU A 54 5.32 0.37 16.69
N ALA A 55 4.12 -0.10 16.36
CA ALA A 55 3.13 -0.50 17.35
C ALA A 55 3.67 -1.60 18.29
N ARG A 56 4.29 -2.62 17.71
CA ARG A 56 4.89 -3.73 18.46
C ARG A 56 6.15 -3.27 19.21
N GLY A 57 6.98 -2.42 18.60
CA GLY A 57 8.21 -1.93 19.20
C GLY A 57 7.98 -1.06 20.45
N GLU A 58 6.97 -0.18 20.42
CA GLU A 58 6.72 0.76 21.51
C GLU A 58 5.76 0.24 22.57
N TYR A 59 4.74 -0.54 22.17
CA TYR A 59 3.69 -0.99 23.09
C TYR A 59 3.58 -2.52 23.21
N GLY A 60 4.31 -3.31 22.41
CA GLY A 60 4.20 -4.76 22.40
C GLY A 60 2.88 -5.29 21.81
N LEU A 61 2.10 -4.44 21.15
CA LEU A 61 0.78 -4.74 20.61
C LEU A 61 0.72 -4.50 19.09
N PRO A 62 -0.14 -5.22 18.35
CA PRO A 62 -0.43 -4.85 16.96
C PRO A 62 -1.18 -3.52 16.87
N ALA A 63 -1.06 -2.78 15.75
CA ALA A 63 -1.69 -1.47 15.60
C ALA A 63 -3.22 -1.52 15.70
N ALA A 64 -3.83 -2.66 15.38
CA ALA A 64 -5.26 -2.91 15.53
C ALA A 64 -5.76 -2.74 16.98
N GLU A 65 -4.94 -3.08 17.97
CA GLU A 65 -5.27 -3.09 19.40
C GLU A 65 -4.91 -1.79 20.13
N LEU A 66 -4.21 -0.86 19.48
CA LEU A 66 -3.84 0.42 20.07
C LEU A 66 -5.05 1.35 20.26
N SER A 67 -5.00 2.17 21.32
CA SER A 67 -5.92 3.27 21.52
C SER A 67 -5.70 4.36 20.46
N LYS A 68 -6.69 5.25 20.29
CA LYS A 68 -6.56 6.36 19.35
C LYS A 68 -5.39 7.28 19.72
N GLU A 69 -5.20 7.54 21.02
CA GLU A 69 -4.13 8.40 21.53
C GLU A 69 -2.75 7.81 21.23
N GLN A 70 -2.59 6.48 21.36
CA GLN A 70 -1.35 5.78 21.01
C GLN A 70 -1.09 5.84 19.49
N ILE A 71 -2.13 5.69 18.67
CA ILE A 71 -2.01 5.81 17.22
C ILE A 71 -1.64 7.23 16.82
N ASP A 72 -2.26 8.24 17.42
CA ASP A 72 -1.97 9.65 17.16
C ASP A 72 -0.53 10.00 17.59
N GLU A 73 -0.06 9.46 18.72
CA GLU A 73 1.33 9.59 19.18
C GLU A 73 2.31 9.02 18.14
N LEU A 74 2.15 7.76 17.75
CA LEU A 74 3.06 7.14 16.79
C LEU A 74 2.96 7.76 15.40
N SER A 75 1.76 8.18 14.99
CA SER A 75 1.54 8.86 13.70
C SER A 75 2.24 10.22 13.65
N SER A 76 2.46 10.88 14.79
CA SER A 76 3.23 12.13 14.85
C SER A 76 4.70 11.95 14.47
N TRP A 77 5.21 10.72 14.49
CA TRP A 77 6.58 10.38 14.08
C TRP A 77 6.70 10.18 12.58
N ILE A 78 5.58 10.26 11.85
CA ILE A 78 5.46 9.95 10.44
C ILE A 78 5.24 11.25 9.66
N SER A 79 6.15 11.54 8.74
CA SER A 79 6.04 12.70 7.85
C SER A 79 5.64 12.25 6.44
N GLU A 80 4.54 12.79 5.92
CA GLU A 80 4.16 12.59 4.51
C GLU A 80 5.05 13.43 3.59
N LYS A 81 5.56 12.83 2.53
CA LYS A 81 6.32 13.51 1.46
C LYS A 81 5.76 13.13 0.11
N LEU A 82 5.79 14.08 -0.83
CA LEU A 82 5.46 13.83 -2.23
C LEU A 82 6.74 13.65 -3.03
N VAL A 83 6.75 12.66 -3.92
CA VAL A 83 7.91 12.27 -4.71
C VAL A 83 7.51 12.16 -6.16
N ASP A 84 8.22 12.85 -7.04
CA ASP A 84 8.10 12.64 -8.48
C ASP A 84 8.79 11.30 -8.83
N LEU A 85 8.04 10.34 -9.37
CA LEU A 85 8.57 9.01 -9.69
C LEU A 85 9.43 8.99 -10.96
N GLU A 86 9.36 10.01 -11.81
CA GLU A 86 10.22 10.12 -12.98
C GLU A 86 11.64 10.58 -12.58
N THR A 87 11.75 11.53 -11.66
CA THR A 87 13.05 12.08 -11.23
C THR A 87 13.58 11.46 -9.94
N GLY A 88 12.68 10.96 -9.08
CA GLY A 88 12.99 10.53 -7.71
C GLY A 88 13.20 11.70 -6.74
N GLU A 89 12.77 12.92 -7.08
CA GLU A 89 12.94 14.11 -6.24
C GLU A 89 11.68 14.42 -5.42
N TYR A 90 11.85 15.13 -4.31
CA TYR A 90 10.72 15.62 -3.52
C TYR A 90 9.99 16.76 -4.22
N VAL A 91 8.67 16.69 -4.21
CA VAL A 91 7.77 17.76 -4.66
C VAL A 91 7.37 18.60 -3.44
N THR A 92 7.76 19.87 -3.40
CA THR A 92 7.60 20.75 -2.22
C THR A 92 6.52 21.82 -2.38
N ASP A 93 6.03 22.03 -3.59
CA ASP A 93 5.01 23.04 -3.94
C ASP A 93 3.56 22.51 -3.85
N MET A 94 3.39 21.24 -3.48
CA MET A 94 2.10 20.58 -3.28
C MET A 94 1.89 20.18 -1.82
N ASP A 95 0.64 20.30 -1.33
CA ASP A 95 0.25 19.87 0.02
C ASP A 95 -0.07 18.35 0.01
N PRO A 96 0.73 17.51 0.70
CA PRO A 96 0.47 16.07 0.76
C PRO A 96 -0.93 15.76 1.29
N ALA A 97 -1.46 16.54 2.25
CA ALA A 97 -2.76 16.27 2.87
C ALA A 97 -3.95 16.41 1.90
N LYS A 98 -3.77 17.16 0.80
CA LYS A 98 -4.79 17.41 -0.23
C LYS A 98 -4.62 16.58 -1.50
N TYR A 99 -3.58 15.76 -1.56
CA TYR A 99 -3.25 14.95 -2.72
C TYR A 99 -3.58 13.48 -2.50
N ASP A 100 -4.33 12.89 -3.43
CA ASP A 100 -4.61 11.45 -3.47
C ASP A 100 -3.93 10.82 -4.71
N PRO A 101 -2.84 10.04 -4.51
CA PRO A 101 -2.16 9.31 -5.58
C PRO A 101 -3.08 8.36 -6.35
N ARG A 102 -4.10 7.77 -5.71
CA ARG A 102 -5.01 6.83 -6.37
C ARG A 102 -5.91 7.53 -7.36
N GLU A 103 -6.48 8.68 -6.98
CA GLU A 103 -7.24 9.51 -7.91
C GLU A 103 -6.36 10.03 -9.06
N ALA A 104 -5.07 10.31 -8.77
CA ALA A 104 -4.12 10.74 -9.79
C ALA A 104 -3.79 9.63 -10.80
N ALA A 105 -3.68 8.37 -10.36
CA ALA A 105 -3.41 7.21 -11.21
C ALA A 105 -4.52 6.97 -12.26
N GLU A 106 -5.76 7.38 -11.97
CA GLU A 106 -6.92 7.20 -12.87
C GLU A 106 -6.96 8.21 -14.03
N LYS A 107 -6.22 9.34 -13.95
CA LYS A 107 -6.34 10.44 -14.91
C LYS A 107 -5.10 10.56 -15.80
N PRO A 108 -5.22 10.60 -17.14
CA PRO A 108 -4.06 10.57 -18.05
C PRO A 108 -3.04 11.70 -17.87
N ASP A 109 -3.46 12.87 -17.39
CA ASP A 109 -2.63 14.04 -17.16
C ASP A 109 -1.73 13.92 -15.91
N THR A 110 -2.20 13.23 -14.87
CA THR A 110 -1.47 13.04 -13.60
C THR A 110 -0.89 11.64 -13.42
N SER A 111 -0.91 10.81 -14.46
CA SER A 111 -0.41 9.43 -14.44
C SER A 111 0.39 9.07 -15.69
N VAL A 112 1.08 7.94 -15.62
CA VAL A 112 1.84 7.32 -16.72
C VAL A 112 1.23 5.96 -17.02
N ALA A 113 1.08 5.63 -18.32
CA ALA A 113 0.66 4.29 -18.72
C ALA A 113 1.79 3.29 -18.46
N ILE A 114 1.46 2.11 -17.93
CA ILE A 114 2.43 1.05 -17.71
C ILE A 114 2.44 0.17 -18.95
N THR A 115 3.46 0.35 -19.79
CA THR A 115 3.64 -0.39 -21.05
C THR A 115 5.10 -0.81 -21.18
N ASP A 116 5.35 -2.02 -21.67
CA ASP A 116 6.70 -2.54 -21.98
C ASP A 116 7.68 -2.52 -20.79
N VAL A 117 7.19 -2.86 -19.59
CA VAL A 117 7.99 -2.89 -18.35
C VAL A 117 8.58 -4.28 -18.06
N LYS A 118 9.75 -4.31 -17.41
CA LYS A 118 10.43 -5.56 -17.01
C LYS A 118 9.62 -6.38 -16.01
N TYR A 119 8.94 -5.70 -15.09
CA TYR A 119 8.09 -6.29 -14.06
C TYR A 119 6.69 -5.71 -14.20
N ASP A 120 5.74 -6.48 -14.74
CA ASP A 120 4.37 -6.00 -14.95
C ASP A 120 3.52 -6.17 -13.68
N PRO A 121 3.16 -5.08 -12.96
CA PRO A 121 2.34 -5.17 -11.75
C PRO A 121 0.86 -5.50 -12.06
N GLY A 122 0.45 -5.62 -13.33
CA GLY A 122 -0.90 -6.00 -13.75
C GLY A 122 -1.94 -4.89 -13.60
N VAL A 123 -1.50 -3.63 -13.53
CA VAL A 123 -2.33 -2.43 -13.50
C VAL A 123 -1.96 -1.53 -14.69
N ASP A 124 -2.93 -0.81 -15.23
CA ASP A 124 -2.75 -0.13 -16.52
C ASP A 124 -1.93 1.17 -16.42
N ARG A 125 -1.94 1.80 -15.24
CA ARG A 125 -1.37 3.13 -15.01
C ARG A 125 -0.83 3.26 -13.59
N ARG A 126 0.12 4.19 -13.42
CA ARG A 126 0.56 4.68 -12.11
C ARG A 126 0.56 6.21 -12.06
N GLU A 127 0.42 6.77 -10.87
CA GLU A 127 0.60 8.19 -10.63
C GLU A 127 2.00 8.68 -11.04
N LYS A 128 2.10 9.97 -11.42
CA LYS A 128 3.41 10.62 -11.63
C LYS A 128 4.08 10.95 -10.31
N ILE A 129 3.29 11.46 -9.36
CA ILE A 129 3.73 11.90 -8.04
C ILE A 129 3.19 10.92 -7.00
N ALA A 130 4.07 10.21 -6.30
CA ALA A 130 3.70 9.31 -5.22
C ALA A 130 3.71 10.02 -3.87
N LYS A 131 2.98 9.46 -2.90
CA LYS A 131 3.03 9.89 -1.49
C LYS A 131 3.78 8.84 -0.67
N VAL A 132 4.93 9.19 -0.13
CA VAL A 132 5.76 8.32 0.73
C VAL A 132 5.71 8.83 2.17
N TYR A 133 6.11 7.99 3.12
CA TYR A 133 6.14 8.34 4.53
C TYR A 133 7.51 8.11 5.14
N LEU A 134 8.06 9.15 5.78
CA LEU A 134 9.33 9.05 6.51
C LEU A 134 9.04 8.90 8.00
N VAL A 135 9.62 7.88 8.62
CA VAL A 135 9.47 7.61 10.05
C VAL A 135 10.69 8.11 10.78
N LYS A 136 10.49 8.97 11.79
CA LYS A 136 11.54 9.43 12.69
C LYS A 136 11.03 9.51 14.13
N LYS A 137 11.54 8.61 14.99
CA LYS A 137 11.23 8.66 16.42
C LYS A 137 11.81 9.93 17.05
N PRO A 138 11.09 10.58 17.99
CA PRO A 138 11.64 11.68 18.77
C PRO A 138 12.96 11.31 19.44
N GLY A 139 13.96 12.17 19.29
CA GLY A 139 15.29 11.97 19.88
C GLY A 139 16.21 11.02 19.11
N SER A 140 15.79 10.45 17.98
CA SER A 140 16.70 9.64 17.15
C SER A 140 17.59 10.48 16.24
N GLU A 141 18.80 10.00 16.03
CA GLU A 141 19.74 10.55 15.05
C GLU A 141 19.31 10.23 13.60
N GLY A 142 19.85 10.95 12.63
CA GLY A 142 19.53 10.79 11.20
C GLY A 142 18.24 11.51 10.75
N GLU A 143 17.97 11.50 9.45
CA GLU A 143 16.77 12.14 8.87
C GLU A 143 15.52 11.27 8.97
N PHE A 144 15.68 9.95 8.92
CA PHE A 144 14.63 8.97 9.15
C PHE A 144 15.25 7.65 9.61
N GLN A 145 14.46 6.81 10.27
CA GLN A 145 14.81 5.43 10.60
C GLN A 145 14.23 4.44 9.61
N GLN A 146 13.07 4.79 9.03
CA GLN A 146 12.41 3.99 8.02
C GLN A 146 11.73 4.87 6.97
N VAL A 147 11.62 4.35 5.75
CA VAL A 147 10.77 4.90 4.69
C VAL A 147 9.68 3.91 4.36
N VAL A 148 8.44 4.39 4.24
CA VAL A 148 7.28 3.58 3.91
C VAL A 148 6.78 3.99 2.53
N LEU A 149 6.68 3.00 1.66
CA LEU A 149 6.34 3.13 0.26
C LEU A 149 4.98 2.46 0.02
N PRO A 150 3.94 3.20 -0.41
CA PRO A 150 2.74 2.56 -0.92
C PRO A 150 3.08 1.74 -2.15
N VAL A 151 2.67 0.47 -2.15
CA VAL A 151 2.87 -0.46 -3.26
C VAL A 151 1.54 -1.08 -3.64
N TYR A 152 1.34 -1.34 -4.92
CA TYR A 152 0.14 -2.01 -5.39
C TYR A 152 0.35 -2.81 -6.68
N GLY A 153 -0.48 -3.83 -6.87
CA GLY A 153 -0.44 -4.67 -8.07
C GLY A 153 -1.48 -5.76 -8.03
N LYS A 154 -1.70 -6.41 -9.16
CA LYS A 154 -2.76 -7.39 -9.36
C LYS A 154 -2.39 -8.74 -8.72
N GLY A 155 -3.27 -9.21 -7.85
CA GLY A 155 -3.33 -10.60 -7.40
C GLY A 155 -4.11 -11.47 -8.40
N LEU A 156 -4.87 -12.43 -7.92
CA LEU A 156 -5.77 -13.22 -8.78
C LEU A 156 -7.07 -12.48 -9.06
N TRP A 157 -7.75 -12.01 -8.00
CA TRP A 157 -9.10 -11.46 -8.08
C TRP A 157 -9.14 -9.94 -8.01
N SER A 158 -8.11 -9.34 -7.43
CA SER A 158 -8.13 -7.94 -7.05
C SER A 158 -6.74 -7.30 -7.12
N THR A 159 -6.72 -5.96 -7.09
CA THR A 159 -5.49 -5.23 -6.81
C THR A 159 -5.20 -5.30 -5.31
N LEU A 160 -4.02 -5.78 -4.98
CA LEU A 160 -3.42 -5.72 -3.65
C LEU A 160 -2.86 -4.31 -3.46
N TYR A 161 -3.32 -3.58 -2.44
CA TYR A 161 -2.73 -2.31 -2.03
C TYR A 161 -2.10 -2.47 -0.65
N GLY A 162 -0.86 -2.01 -0.52
CA GLY A 162 -0.05 -2.25 0.66
C GLY A 162 0.97 -1.17 0.96
N PHE A 163 1.70 -1.39 2.04
CA PHE A 163 2.83 -0.59 2.45
C PHE A 163 4.06 -1.48 2.60
N LEU A 164 5.13 -1.10 1.92
CA LEU A 164 6.47 -1.66 2.09
C LEU A 164 7.28 -0.68 2.93
N ALA A 165 7.73 -1.11 4.11
CA ALA A 165 8.63 -0.33 4.95
C ALA A 165 10.06 -0.81 4.76
N LEU A 166 10.99 0.11 4.51
CA LEU A 166 12.43 -0.13 4.43
C LEU A 166 13.11 0.57 5.61
N ARG A 167 14.18 -0.04 6.13
CA ARG A 167 15.05 0.57 7.15
C ARG A 167 15.86 1.71 6.55
N SER A 168 16.64 2.39 7.40
CA SER A 168 17.49 3.53 7.01
C SER A 168 18.61 3.18 6.03
N ASP A 169 18.92 1.90 5.85
CA ASP A 169 19.84 1.41 4.82
C ASP A 169 19.19 1.32 3.42
N LEU A 170 17.88 1.54 3.33
CA LEU A 170 17.09 1.52 2.10
C LEU A 170 17.15 0.22 1.29
N GLU A 171 17.63 -0.85 1.93
CA GLU A 171 17.76 -2.17 1.34
C GLU A 171 16.99 -3.21 2.15
N THR A 172 17.02 -3.09 3.48
CA THR A 172 16.42 -4.06 4.37
C THR A 172 14.94 -3.75 4.58
N ILE A 173 14.10 -4.73 4.27
CA ILE A 173 12.66 -4.69 4.51
C ILE A 173 12.42 -4.76 6.02
N GLN A 174 11.76 -3.73 6.54
CA GLN A 174 11.23 -3.76 7.90
C GLN A 174 9.90 -4.53 7.96
N GLY A 175 9.06 -4.38 6.94
CA GLY A 175 7.80 -5.10 6.86
C GLY A 175 7.03 -4.83 5.58
N LEU A 176 6.07 -5.71 5.31
CA LEU A 176 5.10 -5.59 4.24
C LEU A 176 3.70 -5.87 4.81
N THR A 177 2.74 -4.99 4.50
CA THR A 177 1.32 -5.22 4.79
C THR A 177 0.46 -4.89 3.58
N PHE A 178 -0.72 -5.50 3.51
CA PHE A 178 -1.76 -5.13 2.56
C PHE A 178 -2.99 -4.66 3.34
N TYR A 179 -3.53 -3.51 2.95
CA TYR A 179 -4.68 -2.89 3.63
C TYR A 179 -5.96 -2.95 2.79
N GLN A 180 -5.84 -3.34 1.51
CA GLN A 180 -6.99 -3.56 0.65
C GLN A 180 -6.70 -4.63 -0.39
N HIS A 181 -7.55 -5.67 -0.40
CA HIS A 181 -7.67 -6.66 -1.46
C HIS A 181 -8.99 -7.43 -1.33
N ALA A 182 -9.31 -8.26 -2.31
CA ALA A 182 -10.46 -9.17 -2.31
C ALA A 182 -10.06 -10.60 -2.74
N GLU A 183 -8.81 -10.99 -2.45
CA GLU A 183 -8.36 -12.38 -2.62
C GLU A 183 -9.15 -13.35 -1.71
N THR A 184 -9.19 -14.62 -2.09
CA THR A 184 -9.95 -15.64 -1.37
C THR A 184 -9.36 -15.91 0.03
N PRO A 185 -10.12 -15.77 1.13
CA PRO A 185 -9.66 -16.09 2.48
C PRO A 185 -9.17 -17.55 2.60
N GLY A 186 -8.05 -17.76 3.31
CA GLY A 186 -7.41 -19.08 3.43
C GLY A 186 -6.59 -19.52 2.21
N LEU A 187 -6.54 -18.69 1.15
CA LEU A 187 -5.70 -18.90 -0.03
C LEU A 187 -4.87 -17.63 -0.29
N GLY A 188 -5.29 -16.80 -1.26
CA GLY A 188 -4.60 -15.54 -1.56
C GLY A 188 -4.77 -14.50 -0.46
N GLY A 189 -5.85 -14.58 0.33
CA GLY A 189 -6.05 -13.73 1.51
C GLY A 189 -5.04 -13.98 2.64
N GLU A 190 -4.23 -15.04 2.56
CA GLU A 190 -3.15 -15.28 3.53
C GLU A 190 -2.02 -14.23 3.44
N VAL A 191 -2.07 -13.29 2.51
CA VAL A 191 -1.25 -12.06 2.58
C VAL A 191 -1.50 -11.26 3.87
N ASP A 192 -2.65 -11.45 4.51
CA ASP A 192 -2.98 -10.86 5.82
C ASP A 192 -2.46 -11.66 7.01
N ASN A 193 -1.94 -12.87 6.79
CA ASN A 193 -1.49 -13.74 7.86
C ASN A 193 -0.28 -13.11 8.60
N PRO A 194 -0.36 -12.87 9.93
CA PRO A 194 0.75 -12.27 10.68
C PRO A 194 2.05 -13.07 10.61
N ALA A 195 1.98 -14.40 10.55
CA ALA A 195 3.15 -15.26 10.46
C ALA A 195 3.82 -15.16 9.08
N TRP A 196 3.04 -15.01 8.02
CA TRP A 196 3.58 -14.78 6.67
C TRP A 196 4.18 -13.37 6.56
N LYS A 197 3.49 -12.34 7.05
CA LYS A 197 4.01 -10.96 7.09
C LYS A 197 5.33 -10.85 7.85
N ALA A 198 5.49 -11.58 8.95
CA ALA A 198 6.72 -11.59 9.75
C ALA A 198 7.95 -12.14 8.99
N GLN A 199 7.76 -12.94 7.93
CA GLN A 199 8.89 -13.47 7.15
C GLN A 199 9.62 -12.39 6.34
N TRP A 200 8.96 -11.26 6.07
CA TRP A 200 9.53 -10.15 5.31
C TRP A 200 10.55 -9.34 6.11
N GLU A 201 10.44 -9.33 7.44
CA GLU A 201 11.35 -8.56 8.28
C GLU A 201 12.78 -9.10 8.14
N GLY A 202 13.71 -8.21 7.79
CA GLY A 202 15.11 -8.55 7.58
C GLY A 202 15.46 -9.08 6.18
N GLN A 203 14.48 -9.34 5.32
CA GLN A 203 14.74 -9.62 3.91
C GLN A 203 15.31 -8.38 3.21
N LYS A 204 16.05 -8.59 2.13
CA LYS A 204 16.63 -7.54 1.29
C LYS A 204 15.76 -7.34 0.05
N LEU A 205 15.59 -6.07 -0.33
CA LEU A 205 14.79 -5.67 -1.48
C LEU A 205 15.56 -5.88 -2.80
N TYR A 206 16.86 -5.60 -2.80
CA TYR A 206 17.76 -5.66 -3.95
C TYR A 206 18.84 -6.73 -3.77
N ASP A 207 19.32 -7.29 -4.88
CA ASP A 207 20.53 -8.12 -4.89
C ASP A 207 21.82 -7.29 -4.89
N GLU A 208 22.98 -7.97 -4.92
CA GLU A 208 24.30 -7.34 -4.96
C GLU A 208 24.54 -6.48 -6.22
N ALA A 209 23.78 -6.70 -7.29
CA ALA A 209 23.85 -5.89 -8.51
C ALA A 209 22.94 -4.66 -8.45
N GLY A 210 22.18 -4.47 -7.36
CA GLY A 210 21.20 -3.41 -7.21
C GLY A 210 19.88 -3.67 -7.95
N GLU A 211 19.62 -4.90 -8.37
CA GLU A 211 18.38 -5.28 -9.05
C GLU A 211 17.31 -5.76 -8.06
N PRO A 212 16.03 -5.45 -8.30
CA PRO A 212 14.94 -5.97 -7.48
C PRO A 212 14.94 -7.50 -7.35
N ALA A 213 15.17 -7.99 -6.13
CA ALA A 213 15.40 -9.40 -5.87
C ALA A 213 14.32 -10.06 -5.01
N ALA A 214 13.61 -9.27 -4.19
CA ALA A 214 12.55 -9.76 -3.30
C ALA A 214 11.50 -10.62 -4.04
N ILE A 215 11.16 -11.79 -3.49
CA ILE A 215 10.19 -12.74 -4.05
C ILE A 215 9.35 -13.42 -2.98
N VAL A 216 8.21 -13.94 -3.44
CA VAL A 216 7.44 -14.98 -2.77
C VAL A 216 7.74 -16.30 -3.48
N ALA A 217 8.30 -17.26 -2.75
CA ALA A 217 8.62 -18.57 -3.30
C ALA A 217 7.35 -19.33 -3.74
N LYS A 218 7.49 -20.36 -4.58
CA LYS A 218 6.35 -21.20 -4.99
C LYS A 218 5.83 -22.09 -3.84
N GLY A 219 6.71 -22.42 -2.90
CA GLY A 219 6.44 -23.18 -1.69
C GLY A 219 7.32 -22.60 -0.57
N PRO A 220 7.93 -23.42 0.30
CA PRO A 220 8.87 -22.90 1.29
C PRO A 220 10.01 -22.12 0.64
N ALA A 221 10.40 -21.00 1.26
CA ALA A 221 11.57 -20.25 0.86
C ALA A 221 12.83 -21.11 1.01
N PRO A 222 13.83 -20.95 0.13
CA PRO A 222 15.12 -21.60 0.32
C PRO A 222 15.72 -21.22 1.67
N SER A 223 16.28 -22.20 2.38
CA SER A 223 16.91 -21.96 3.68
C SER A 223 18.05 -20.93 3.54
N GLY A 224 18.06 -19.92 4.40
CA GLY A 224 19.05 -18.85 4.37
C GLY A 224 18.87 -17.84 3.23
N SER A 225 17.77 -17.89 2.47
CA SER A 225 17.46 -16.85 1.48
C SER A 225 17.35 -15.48 2.15
N MET A 226 18.03 -14.50 1.57
CA MET A 226 17.94 -13.09 1.98
C MET A 226 16.86 -12.33 1.21
N TYR A 227 16.23 -12.94 0.20
CA TYR A 227 15.32 -12.25 -0.73
C TYR A 227 13.95 -12.93 -0.83
N ALA A 228 13.69 -14.03 -0.09
CA ALA A 228 12.52 -14.87 -0.34
C ALA A 228 11.76 -15.17 0.93
N VAL A 229 10.43 -15.03 0.85
CA VAL A 229 9.49 -15.56 1.83
C VAL A 229 8.72 -16.75 1.26
N ASP A 230 8.06 -17.50 2.14
CA ASP A 230 7.26 -18.66 1.76
C ASP A 230 6.11 -18.28 0.82
N GLY A 231 5.79 -19.22 -0.06
CA GLY A 231 4.61 -19.17 -0.90
C GLY A 231 3.31 -19.34 -0.14
N LEU A 232 2.29 -18.58 -0.55
CA LEU A 232 0.91 -18.80 -0.11
C LEU A 232 0.40 -20.14 -0.67
N SER A 233 0.07 -21.06 0.23
CA SER A 233 -0.37 -22.41 -0.15
C SER A 233 -1.64 -22.36 -1.00
N GLY A 234 -1.61 -23.00 -2.18
CA GLY A 234 -2.74 -22.99 -3.12
C GLY A 234 -3.00 -21.66 -3.82
N ALA A 235 -2.19 -20.61 -3.59
CA ALA A 235 -2.42 -19.26 -4.11
C ALA A 235 -1.22 -18.72 -4.92
N THR A 236 -0.67 -19.55 -5.82
CA THR A 236 0.52 -19.19 -6.63
C THR A 236 0.35 -17.92 -7.46
N ILE A 237 -0.87 -17.60 -7.94
CA ILE A 237 -1.11 -16.38 -8.73
C ILE A 237 -0.97 -15.15 -7.84
N THR A 238 -1.56 -15.15 -6.64
CA THR A 238 -1.38 -14.08 -5.66
C THR A 238 0.08 -13.94 -5.25
N SER A 239 0.80 -15.04 -4.96
CA SER A 239 2.24 -15.02 -4.66
C SER A 239 3.07 -14.36 -5.78
N ARG A 240 2.77 -14.67 -7.04
CA ARG A 240 3.42 -14.04 -8.21
C ARG A 240 3.05 -12.56 -8.32
N GLY A 241 1.80 -12.20 -8.04
CA GLY A 241 1.35 -10.81 -7.98
C GLY A 241 2.15 -9.99 -6.98
N VAL A 242 2.32 -10.50 -5.75
CA VAL A 242 3.17 -9.87 -4.72
C VAL A 242 4.62 -9.75 -5.18
N THR A 243 5.18 -10.81 -5.76
CA THR A 243 6.57 -10.75 -6.27
C THR A 243 6.73 -9.66 -7.33
N THR A 244 5.79 -9.60 -8.28
CA THR A 244 5.92 -8.70 -9.43
C THR A 244 5.66 -7.25 -9.04
N LEU A 245 4.70 -6.98 -8.15
CA LEU A 245 4.47 -5.63 -7.65
C LEU A 245 5.68 -5.13 -6.85
N LEU A 246 6.29 -5.96 -5.98
CA LEU A 246 7.47 -5.54 -5.21
C LEU A 246 8.63 -5.18 -6.14
N ARG A 247 8.84 -5.99 -7.18
CA ARG A 247 9.91 -5.75 -8.16
C ARG A 247 9.66 -4.55 -9.05
N TYR A 248 8.42 -4.30 -9.43
CA TYR A 248 8.04 -3.09 -10.16
C TYR A 248 8.26 -1.84 -9.31
N TRP A 249 7.72 -1.81 -8.09
CA TRP A 249 7.83 -0.63 -7.24
C TRP A 249 9.25 -0.34 -6.75
N SER A 250 10.15 -1.33 -6.79
CA SER A 250 11.57 -1.13 -6.51
C SER A 250 12.42 -0.88 -7.75
N SER A 251 11.89 -1.04 -8.98
CA SER A 251 12.64 -0.68 -10.20
C SER A 251 12.62 0.83 -10.43
N ASP A 252 13.35 1.28 -11.46
CA ASP A 252 13.34 2.67 -11.92
C ASP A 252 11.99 3.08 -12.54
N ASP A 253 11.07 2.14 -12.78
CA ASP A 253 9.68 2.41 -13.12
C ASP A 253 8.85 2.80 -11.88
N GLY A 254 9.33 2.50 -10.67
CA GLY A 254 8.70 2.84 -9.41
C GLY A 254 9.59 3.79 -8.59
N TYR A 255 9.91 3.37 -7.36
CA TYR A 255 10.68 4.15 -6.40
C TYR A 255 12.20 4.02 -6.56
N GLY A 256 12.71 3.24 -7.52
CA GLY A 256 14.14 2.97 -7.67
C GLY A 256 15.02 4.23 -7.70
N LYS A 257 14.61 5.24 -8.48
CA LYS A 257 15.32 6.54 -8.55
C LYS A 257 15.27 7.31 -7.24
N PHE A 258 14.09 7.34 -6.60
CA PHE A 258 13.93 7.99 -5.29
C PHE A 258 14.82 7.35 -4.22
N ILE A 259 14.85 6.02 -4.17
CA ILE A 259 15.68 5.25 -3.24
C ILE A 259 17.17 5.52 -3.48
N LYS A 260 17.62 5.54 -4.75
CA LYS A 260 18.99 5.90 -5.12
C LYS A 260 19.36 7.32 -4.66
N ASN A 261 18.53 8.31 -4.98
CA ASN A 261 18.74 9.71 -4.58
C ASN A 261 18.83 9.85 -3.05
N LEU A 262 17.98 9.13 -2.33
CA LEU A 262 17.96 9.18 -0.86
C LEU A 262 19.22 8.53 -0.26
N ASN A 263 19.69 7.42 -0.83
CA ASN A 263 20.96 6.79 -0.46
C ASN A 263 22.17 7.72 -0.70
N GLU A 264 22.22 8.40 -1.84
CA GLU A 264 23.29 9.36 -2.16
C GLU A 264 23.32 10.54 -1.17
N GLN A 265 22.15 11.08 -0.84
CA GLN A 265 22.03 12.15 0.16
C GLN A 265 22.45 11.69 1.56
N HIS A 266 22.13 10.44 1.92
CA HIS A 266 22.54 9.83 3.19
C HIS A 266 24.05 9.62 3.27
N ALA A 267 24.67 9.09 2.21
CA ALA A 267 26.11 8.88 2.13
C ALA A 267 26.89 10.20 2.17
N ALA A 268 26.39 11.25 1.52
CA ALA A 268 27.01 12.57 1.53
C ALA A 268 27.01 13.21 2.94
N LYS A 269 26.00 12.93 3.76
CA LYS A 269 25.87 13.47 5.12
C LYS A 269 26.64 12.67 6.19
N SER A 270 26.87 11.37 5.97
CA SER A 270 27.64 10.53 6.90
C SER A 270 29.16 10.61 6.66
N GLY A 271 29.59 11.09 5.49
CA GLY A 271 30.99 11.35 5.15
C GLY A 271 31.51 12.75 5.47
N SER A 272 30.69 13.64 6.05
CA SER A 272 31.04 15.00 6.49
C SER A 272 31.05 15.11 8.01
#